data_AF-A0A1Q5LW86-F1
#
_entry.id   AF-A0A1Q5LW86-F1
#
_cell.length_a   1.000
_cell.length_b   1.000
_cell.length_c   1.000
_cell.angle_alpha   90.00
_cell.angle_beta   90.00
_cell.angle_gamma   90.00
#
_symmetry.space_group_name_H-M   'P 1'
#
loop_
_entity.id
_entity.type
_entity.pdbx_description
1 polymer ?
#
loop_
_entity_poly.entity_id
_entity_poly.type
_entity_poly.pdbx_seq_one_letter_code
_entity_poly.pdbx_strand_id
1 'polypeptide(L)'
;MTAYVREGRRAGDAGQSAVEFVGWVTVLLIAALAAVQLGFVAYAVQQAGTASRAAARVASQDPTANAGAAGKAATSAWLDTGVTVSPGGGDEVTATATVPIPSVIPLFSFPSAQRSTTMPVTTPATD
;
A
#
# COMPACT_ATOMS: atom_id res chain seq x y z
N MET A 1 -19.21 74.24 11.40
CA MET A 1 -18.90 73.15 12.34
C MET A 1 -19.10 71.84 11.58
N THR A 2 -18.03 71.28 11.05
CA THR A 2 -18.08 70.17 10.08
C THR A 2 -17.79 68.86 10.81
N ALA A 3 -18.80 67.98 10.89
CA ALA A 3 -18.64 66.67 11.49
C ALA A 3 -17.90 65.74 10.51
N TYR A 4 -16.75 65.21 10.93
CA TYR A 4 -16.05 64.16 10.21
C TYR A 4 -16.81 62.83 10.40
N VAL A 5 -17.34 62.29 9.31
CA VAL A 5 -17.86 60.92 9.26
C VAL A 5 -16.67 59.97 9.43
N ARG A 6 -16.66 59.18 10.50
CA ARG A 6 -15.72 58.06 10.65
C ARG A 6 -16.20 56.91 9.78
N GLU A 7 -15.54 56.69 8.66
CA GLU A 7 -15.71 55.51 7.82
C GLU A 7 -15.27 54.26 8.61
N GLY A 8 -16.23 53.40 8.98
CA GLY A 8 -15.97 52.11 9.61
C GLY A 8 -15.22 51.19 8.65
N ARG A 9 -14.11 50.62 9.12
CA ARG A 9 -13.23 49.74 8.33
C ARG A 9 -13.98 48.47 7.91
N ARG A 10 -14.10 48.25 6.59
CA ARG A 10 -14.60 47.02 5.94
C ARG A 10 -13.63 45.83 6.10
N ALA A 11 -13.28 45.48 7.33
CA ALA A 11 -12.33 44.39 7.62
C ALA A 11 -12.99 42.99 7.66
N GLY A 12 -14.32 42.91 7.59
CA GLY A 12 -15.09 41.65 7.72
C GLY A 12 -15.05 40.75 6.47
N ASP A 13 -15.23 41.30 5.28
CA ASP A 13 -15.38 40.50 4.04
C ASP A 13 -14.08 39.80 3.61
N ALA A 14 -12.93 40.43 3.82
CA ALA A 14 -11.62 39.83 3.52
C ALA A 14 -11.27 38.68 4.48
N GLY A 15 -11.71 38.76 5.74
CA GLY A 15 -11.51 37.71 6.73
C GLY A 15 -12.40 36.48 6.47
N GLN A 16 -13.64 36.70 6.05
CA GLN A 16 -14.58 35.61 5.76
C GLN A 16 -14.12 34.77 4.56
N SER A 17 -13.74 35.42 3.46
CA SER A 17 -13.23 34.74 2.25
C SER A 17 -11.93 33.96 2.51
N ALA A 18 -11.03 34.50 3.34
CA ALA A 18 -9.81 33.79 3.73
C ALA A 18 -10.11 32.52 4.55
N VAL A 19 -11.08 32.57 5.45
CA VAL A 19 -11.48 31.40 6.27
C VAL A 19 -12.13 30.31 5.41
N GLU A 20 -12.99 30.68 4.46
CA GLU A 20 -13.60 29.73 3.53
C GLU A 20 -12.55 29.03 2.65
N PHE A 21 -11.58 29.79 2.14
CA PHE A 21 -10.47 29.23 1.36
C PHE A 21 -9.63 28.24 2.19
N VAL A 22 -9.29 28.59 3.43
CA VAL A 22 -8.56 27.68 4.34
C VAL A 22 -9.37 26.41 4.59
N GLY A 23 -10.69 26.51 4.74
CA GLY A 23 -11.58 25.35 4.85
C GLY A 23 -11.46 24.41 3.65
N TRP A 24 -11.54 24.95 2.43
CA TRP A 24 -11.39 24.17 1.21
C TRP A 24 -10.00 23.58 1.03
N VAL A 25 -8.95 24.37 1.26
CA VAL A 25 -7.57 23.87 1.22
C VAL A 25 -7.39 22.72 2.18
N THR A 26 -7.93 22.81 3.40
CA THR A 26 -7.85 21.73 4.39
C THR A 26 -8.54 20.45 3.90
N VAL A 27 -9.75 20.55 3.34
CA VAL A 27 -10.47 19.40 2.76
C VAL A 27 -9.68 18.78 1.61
N LEU A 28 -9.13 19.60 0.71
CA LEU A 28 -8.32 19.13 -0.41
C LEU A 28 -7.03 18.45 0.06
N LEU A 29 -6.38 18.96 1.10
CA LEU A 29 -5.19 18.32 1.68
C LEU A 29 -5.51 16.96 2.28
N ILE A 30 -6.63 16.83 3.01
CA ILE A 30 -7.10 15.55 3.54
C ILE A 30 -7.40 14.57 2.39
N ALA A 31 -8.08 15.03 1.34
CA ALA A 31 -8.39 14.22 0.18
C ALA A 31 -7.12 13.77 -0.57
N ALA A 32 -6.15 14.67 -0.76
CA ALA A 32 -4.87 14.36 -1.38
C ALA A 32 -4.09 13.31 -0.55
N LEU A 33 -4.07 13.46 0.77
CA LEU A 33 -3.45 12.50 1.67
C LEU A 33 -4.13 11.13 1.61
N ALA A 34 -5.46 11.10 1.55
CA ALA A 34 -6.23 9.87 1.36
C ALA A 34 -5.90 9.19 0.02
N ALA A 35 -5.77 9.96 -1.07
CA ALA A 35 -5.38 9.44 -2.37
C ALA A 35 -3.97 8.82 -2.33
N VAL A 36 -3.00 9.47 -1.66
CA VAL A 36 -1.66 8.92 -1.45
C VAL A 36 -1.72 7.62 -0.64
N GLN A 37 -2.51 7.57 0.43
CA GLN A 37 -2.69 6.37 1.24
C GLN A 37 -3.29 5.21 0.43
N LEU A 38 -4.28 5.48 -0.43
CA LEU A 38 -4.83 4.49 -1.36
C LEU A 38 -3.77 4.01 -2.36
N GLY A 39 -2.89 4.90 -2.83
CA GLY A 39 -1.74 4.54 -3.65
C GLY A 39 -0.82 3.52 -2.98
N PHE A 40 -0.50 3.70 -1.70
CA PHE A 40 0.30 2.74 -0.94
C PHE A 40 -0.38 1.38 -0.77
N VAL A 41 -1.70 1.36 -0.55
CA VAL A 41 -2.48 0.10 -0.49
C VAL A 41 -2.38 -0.64 -1.83
N ALA A 42 -2.64 0.05 -2.94
CA ALA A 42 -2.55 -0.55 -4.27
C ALA A 42 -1.14 -1.07 -4.58
N TYR A 43 -0.11 -0.31 -4.22
CA TYR A 43 1.28 -0.71 -4.38
C TYR A 43 1.63 -1.98 -3.60
N ALA A 44 1.24 -2.07 -2.32
CA ALA A 44 1.49 -3.25 -1.50
C ALA A 44 0.80 -4.51 -2.05
N VAL A 45 -0.44 -4.38 -2.55
CA VAL A 45 -1.18 -5.48 -3.19
C VAL A 45 -0.46 -5.95 -4.46
N GLN A 46 0.05 -5.02 -5.27
CA GLN A 46 0.83 -5.36 -6.46
C GLN A 46 2.12 -6.09 -6.09
N GLN A 47 2.85 -5.60 -5.08
CA GLN A 47 4.08 -6.23 -4.60
C GLN A 47 3.83 -7.64 -4.04
N ALA A 48 2.75 -7.84 -3.29
CA ALA A 48 2.37 -9.16 -2.81
C ALA A 48 2.13 -10.14 -3.97
N GLY A 49 1.46 -9.69 -5.04
CA GLY A 49 1.25 -10.51 -6.23
C GLY A 49 2.54 -10.82 -7.00
N THR A 50 3.51 -9.92 -7.01
CA THR A 50 4.82 -10.16 -7.63
C THR A 50 5.62 -11.19 -6.82
N ALA A 51 5.69 -11.02 -5.50
CA ALA A 51 6.38 -11.93 -4.60
C ALA A 51 5.80 -13.35 -4.63
N SER A 52 4.47 -13.49 -4.56
CA SER A 52 3.81 -14.81 -4.54
C SER A 52 4.10 -15.60 -5.81
N ARG A 53 4.06 -14.94 -6.97
CA ARG A 53 4.35 -15.58 -8.26
C ARG A 53 5.82 -15.98 -8.39
N ALA A 54 6.73 -15.09 -7.98
CA ALA A 54 8.16 -15.39 -8.00
C ALA A 54 8.50 -16.59 -7.10
N ALA A 55 7.94 -16.61 -5.89
CA ALA A 55 8.11 -17.73 -4.96
C ALA A 55 7.48 -19.03 -5.48
N ALA A 56 6.24 -18.98 -5.99
CA ALA A 56 5.56 -20.16 -6.53
C ALA A 56 6.35 -20.79 -7.68
N ARG A 57 6.94 -19.97 -8.57
CA ARG A 57 7.76 -20.45 -9.69
C ARG A 57 9.01 -21.18 -9.23
N VAL A 58 9.69 -20.67 -8.22
CA VAL A 58 10.90 -21.34 -7.69
C VAL A 58 10.50 -22.62 -6.99
N ALA A 59 9.46 -22.58 -6.16
CA ALA A 59 8.99 -23.75 -5.42
C ALA A 59 8.46 -24.86 -6.33
N SER A 60 7.86 -24.51 -7.48
CA SER A 60 7.34 -25.48 -8.44
C SER A 60 8.44 -26.19 -9.23
N GLN A 61 9.61 -25.55 -9.37
CA GLN A 61 10.76 -26.08 -10.09
C GLN A 61 11.67 -26.91 -9.18
N ASP A 62 11.93 -26.42 -7.97
CA ASP A 62 12.76 -27.10 -6.99
C ASP A 62 12.15 -26.92 -5.59
N PRO A 63 11.54 -27.97 -5.02
CA PRO A 63 10.98 -27.92 -3.68
C PRO A 63 12.01 -27.64 -2.57
N THR A 64 13.30 -27.86 -2.84
CA THR A 64 14.39 -27.64 -1.88
C THR A 64 14.98 -26.22 -1.96
N ALA A 65 14.68 -25.49 -3.04
CA ALA A 65 15.16 -24.13 -3.23
C ALA A 65 14.48 -23.14 -2.27
N ASN A 66 15.19 -22.06 -1.94
CA ASN A 66 14.67 -21.02 -1.05
C ASN A 66 13.70 -20.08 -1.79
N ALA A 67 12.51 -20.60 -2.11
CA ALA A 67 11.44 -19.87 -2.78
C ALA A 67 10.98 -18.62 -2.02
N GLY A 68 11.06 -18.65 -0.68
CA GLY A 68 10.79 -17.48 0.16
C GLY A 68 11.75 -16.32 -0.13
N ALA A 69 13.05 -16.60 -0.22
CA ALA A 69 14.05 -15.60 -0.57
C ALA A 69 13.85 -15.05 -2.00
N ALA A 70 13.49 -15.90 -2.95
CA ALA A 70 13.19 -15.48 -4.33
C ALA A 70 11.97 -14.53 -4.40
N GLY A 71 10.91 -14.84 -3.65
CA GLY A 71 9.74 -13.97 -3.53
C GLY A 71 10.07 -12.61 -2.90
N LYS A 72 10.91 -12.59 -1.85
CA LYS A 72 11.37 -11.35 -1.22
C LYS A 72 12.27 -10.52 -2.13
N ALA A 73 13.17 -11.15 -2.87
CA ALA A 73 14.06 -10.47 -3.82
C ALA A 73 13.29 -9.85 -5.00
N ALA A 74 12.07 -10.31 -5.27
CA ALA A 74 11.21 -9.79 -6.32
C ALA A 74 10.45 -8.51 -5.92
N THR A 75 10.53 -8.06 -4.66
CA THR A 75 9.89 -6.83 -4.19
C THR A 75 10.92 -5.77 -3.82
N SER A 76 10.44 -4.56 -3.52
CA SER A 76 11.31 -3.45 -3.14
C SER A 76 11.89 -3.67 -1.75
N ALA A 77 13.21 -3.50 -1.60
CA ALA A 77 13.96 -3.77 -0.37
C ALA A 77 13.49 -3.00 0.87
N TRP A 78 12.81 -1.87 0.70
CA TRP A 78 12.28 -1.06 1.81
C TRP A 78 10.97 -1.63 2.40
N LEU A 79 10.34 -2.61 1.74
CA LEU A 79 9.17 -3.31 2.24
C LEU A 79 9.60 -4.60 2.95
N ASP A 80 9.21 -4.77 4.21
CA ASP A 80 9.42 -6.00 4.96
C ASP A 80 8.46 -7.11 4.47
N THR A 81 8.76 -7.66 3.30
CA THR A 81 7.92 -8.65 2.64
C THR A 81 8.08 -10.00 3.31
N GLY A 82 6.97 -10.57 3.79
CA GLY A 82 6.87 -11.97 4.22
C GLY A 82 6.47 -12.87 3.06
N VAL A 83 7.08 -14.04 2.96
CA VAL A 83 6.69 -15.08 1.98
C VAL A 83 6.69 -16.42 2.68
N THR A 84 5.56 -17.12 2.58
CA THR A 84 5.36 -18.47 3.10
C THR A 84 4.99 -19.38 1.93
N VAL A 85 5.66 -20.52 1.83
CA VAL A 85 5.36 -21.54 0.84
C VAL A 85 4.77 -22.75 1.56
N SER A 86 3.72 -23.33 1.00
CA SER A 86 3.07 -24.51 1.55
C SER A 86 2.73 -25.47 0.42
N PRO A 87 2.80 -26.79 0.66
CA PRO A 87 2.30 -27.76 -0.29
C PRO A 87 0.81 -27.50 -0.58
N GLY A 88 0.43 -27.59 -1.85
CA GLY A 88 -0.95 -27.56 -2.31
C GLY A 88 -1.59 -28.95 -2.25
N GLY A 89 -2.74 -29.11 -2.90
CA GLY A 89 -3.35 -30.42 -3.09
C GLY A 89 -2.68 -31.15 -4.26
N GLY A 90 -2.27 -32.41 -4.06
CA GLY A 90 -1.59 -33.20 -5.10
C GLY A 90 -0.19 -32.65 -5.43
N ASP A 91 0.18 -32.65 -6.70
CA ASP A 91 1.45 -32.11 -7.21
C ASP A 91 1.39 -30.59 -7.39
N GLU A 92 0.89 -29.86 -6.39
CA GLU A 92 0.80 -28.41 -6.42
C GLU A 92 1.57 -27.77 -5.26
N VAL A 93 2.03 -26.55 -5.47
CA VAL A 93 2.64 -25.72 -4.43
C VAL A 93 1.97 -24.36 -4.40
N THR A 94 1.68 -23.86 -3.20
CA THR A 94 1.07 -22.54 -3.00
C THR A 94 2.04 -21.64 -2.26
N ALA A 95 2.39 -20.51 -2.89
CA ALA A 95 3.16 -19.45 -2.24
C ALA A 95 2.24 -18.29 -1.87
N THR A 96 2.30 -17.88 -0.60
CA THR A 96 1.57 -16.73 -0.06
C THR A 96 2.56 -15.65 0.33
N ALA A 97 2.40 -14.46 -0.25
CA ALA A 97 3.17 -13.29 0.10
C ALA A 97 2.32 -12.29 0.90
N THR A 98 2.94 -11.72 1.93
CA THR A 98 2.37 -10.72 2.82
C THR A 98 3.26 -9.48 2.77
N VAL A 99 2.70 -8.35 2.37
CA VAL A 99 3.42 -7.07 2.24
C VAL A 99 2.77 -6.04 3.17
N PRO A 100 3.54 -5.42 4.10
CA PRO A 100 3.01 -4.40 4.98
C PRO A 100 2.62 -3.15 4.19
N ILE A 101 1.50 -2.53 4.57
CA ILE A 101 1.05 -1.28 3.98
C ILE A 101 1.62 -0.11 4.80
N PRO A 102 2.44 0.77 4.21
CA PRO A 102 2.93 1.95 4.89
C PRO A 102 1.77 2.88 5.26
N SER A 103 1.81 3.42 6.48
CA SER A 103 0.85 4.45 6.91
C SER A 103 1.48 5.83 6.78
N VAL A 104 0.76 6.75 6.14
CA VAL A 104 1.17 8.15 6.02
C VAL A 104 0.70 8.98 7.22
N ILE A 105 -0.34 8.51 7.91
CA ILE A 105 -0.89 9.17 9.09
C ILE A 105 -0.54 8.31 10.32
N PRO A 106 0.33 8.80 11.23
CA PRO A 106 0.86 7.98 12.33
C PRO A 106 -0.19 7.48 13.33
N LEU A 107 -1.43 7.98 13.27
CA LEU A 107 -2.55 7.56 14.11
C LEU A 107 -3.34 6.36 13.54
N PHE A 108 -3.10 5.96 12.29
CA PHE A 108 -3.81 4.85 11.65
C PHE A 108 -2.85 3.70 11.33
N SER A 109 -3.27 2.48 11.68
CA SER A 109 -2.60 1.24 11.25
C SER A 109 -3.45 0.54 10.19
N PHE A 110 -2.80 0.01 9.16
CA PHE A 110 -3.46 -0.75 8.10
C PHE A 110 -3.08 -2.22 8.16
N PRO A 111 -4.00 -3.14 7.81
CA PRO A 111 -3.66 -4.55 7.65
C PRO A 111 -2.65 -4.71 6.51
N SER A 112 -1.86 -5.78 6.55
CA SER A 112 -0.94 -6.12 5.45
C SER A 112 -1.71 -6.60 4.22
N ALA A 113 -1.18 -6.34 3.03
CA ALA A 113 -1.69 -6.90 1.79
C ALA A 113 -1.22 -8.35 1.64
N GLN A 114 -2.15 -9.27 1.38
CA GLN A 114 -1.85 -10.70 1.22
C GLN A 114 -2.31 -11.21 -0.15
N ARG A 115 -1.45 -11.96 -0.83
CA ARG A 115 -1.76 -12.64 -2.09
C ARG A 115 -1.15 -14.03 -2.12
N SER A 116 -1.86 -14.97 -2.73
CA SER A 116 -1.41 -16.36 -2.90
C SER A 116 -1.36 -16.73 -4.37
N THR A 117 -0.46 -17.64 -4.72
CA THR A 117 -0.32 -18.19 -6.07
C THR A 117 -0.05 -19.67 -5.96
N THR A 118 -0.85 -20.47 -6.64
CA THR A 118 -0.72 -21.93 -6.70
C THR A 118 -0.18 -22.32 -8.08
N MET A 119 0.80 -23.23 -8.11
CA MET A 119 1.41 -23.74 -9.34
C MET A 119 1.63 -25.25 -9.24
N PRO A 120 1.47 -25.99 -10.35
CA PRO A 120 1.81 -27.40 -10.39
C PRO A 120 3.34 -27.58 -10.32
N VAL A 121 3.79 -28.60 -9.61
CA VAL A 121 5.20 -28.98 -9.49
C VAL A 121 5.63 -29.60 -10.81
N THR A 122 6.65 -29.01 -11.44
CA THR A 122 7.16 -29.45 -12.75
C THR A 122 8.24 -30.52 -12.65
N THR A 123 8.73 -30.77 -11.43
CA THR A 123 9.72 -31.81 -11.15
C THR A 123 8.97 -33.02 -10.59
N PRO A 124 8.98 -34.19 -11.25
CA PRO A 124 8.29 -35.36 -10.74
C PRO A 124 8.85 -35.72 -9.36
N ALA A 125 7.96 -36.08 -8.44
CA ALA A 125 8.36 -36.71 -7.18
C ALA A 125 9.24 -37.92 -7.53
N THR A 126 10.49 -37.89 -7.10
CA THR A 126 11.39 -39.02 -7.28
C THR A 126 10.95 -40.08 -6.26
N ASP A 127 10.19 -41.07 -6.73
CA ASP A 127 10.07 -42.38 -6.07
C ASP A 127 11.38 -43.17 -6.21
#